data_AF-A0A945M7I9-F1
#
_entry.id   AF-A0A945M7I9-F1
#
_cell.length_a   1.000
_cell.length_b   1.000
_cell.length_c   1.000
_cell.angle_alpha   90.00
_cell.angle_beta   90.00
_cell.angle_gamma   90.00
#
_symmetry.space_group_name_H-M   'P 1'
#
loop_
_entity.id
_entity.type
_entity.pdbx_description
1 polymer ?
#
loop_
_entity_poly.entity_id
_entity_poly.type
_entity_poly.pdbx_seq_one_letter_code
_entity_poly.pdbx_strand_id
1 'polypeptide(L)'
;LNEAGCKTVGLEPFPDHHPYSEDEVMRLAEAASAARAILVTTEKDFVRLPEKARPMVTVLRVALAWDDEAALEALLAPLRAGDRGPVESE
;
A
#
# COMPACT_ATOMS: atom_id res chain seq x y z
N LEU A 1 11.16 -4.89 -4.72
CA LEU A 1 11.76 -5.77 -3.69
C LEU A 1 13.21 -6.11 -4.03
N ASN A 2 13.49 -6.73 -5.18
CA ASN A 2 14.87 -7.03 -5.58
C ASN A 2 15.76 -5.78 -5.67
N GLU A 3 15.25 -4.68 -6.24
CA GLU A 3 15.96 -3.39 -6.30
C GLU A 3 16.21 -2.77 -4.92
N ALA A 4 15.38 -3.10 -3.93
CA ALA A 4 15.58 -2.69 -2.54
C ALA A 4 16.56 -3.62 -1.78
N GLY A 5 17.25 -4.52 -2.48
CA GLY A 5 18.20 -5.48 -1.90
C GLY A 5 17.56 -6.69 -1.22
N CYS A 6 16.24 -6.85 -1.32
CA CYS A 6 15.56 -8.02 -0.77
C CYS A 6 15.69 -9.23 -1.70
N LYS A 7 15.93 -10.42 -1.13
CA LYS A 7 15.83 -11.68 -1.87
C LYS A 7 14.40 -12.20 -1.81
N THR A 8 13.64 -12.08 -2.89
CA THR A 8 12.31 -12.69 -3.00
C THR A 8 12.45 -14.21 -3.20
N VAL A 9 11.82 -15.00 -2.34
CA VAL A 9 11.86 -16.48 -2.40
C VAL A 9 10.52 -17.10 -2.82
N GLY A 10 9.46 -16.30 -2.92
CA GLY A 10 8.14 -16.70 -3.37
C GLY A 10 7.29 -15.47 -3.70
N LEU A 11 6.29 -15.65 -4.55
CA LEU A 11 5.34 -14.61 -4.95
C LEU A 11 3.99 -15.27 -5.27
N GLU A 12 2.91 -14.75 -4.70
CA GLU A 12 1.54 -15.17 -5.00
C GLU A 12 0.76 -13.96 -5.54
N PRO A 13 0.39 -13.94 -6.83
CA PRO A 13 -0.39 -12.86 -7.40
C PRO A 13 -1.89 -13.05 -7.13
N PHE A 14 -2.57 -11.97 -6.74
CA PHE A 14 -4.03 -11.93 -6.58
C PHE A 14 -4.68 -10.98 -7.59
N PRO A 15 -5.92 -11.26 -8.02
CA PRO A 15 -6.71 -10.31 -8.80
C PRO A 15 -6.89 -8.98 -8.06
N ASP A 16 -7.17 -7.93 -8.81
CA ASP A 16 -7.53 -6.67 -8.17
C ASP A 16 -8.83 -6.83 -7.37
N HIS A 17 -8.90 -6.15 -6.23
CA HIS A 17 -10.00 -6.26 -5.27
C HIS A 17 -10.26 -7.66 -4.68
N HIS A 18 -9.26 -8.57 -4.70
CA HIS A 18 -9.42 -9.92 -4.14
C HIS A 18 -9.93 -9.94 -2.68
N PRO A 19 -10.98 -10.72 -2.37
CA PRO A 19 -11.44 -10.92 -0.99
C PRO A 19 -10.59 -11.98 -0.30
N TYR A 20 -9.56 -11.56 0.43
CA TYR A 20 -8.68 -12.47 1.17
C TYR A 20 -9.43 -13.21 2.28
N SER A 21 -9.28 -14.53 2.34
CA SER A 21 -9.70 -15.36 3.47
C SER A 21 -8.58 -15.56 4.51
N GLU A 22 -8.96 -15.91 5.74
CA GLU A 22 -7.98 -16.24 6.81
C GLU A 22 -7.12 -17.44 6.42
N ASP A 23 -7.72 -18.48 5.82
CA ASP A 23 -7.02 -19.69 5.41
C ASP A 23 -6.00 -19.45 4.30
N GLU A 24 -6.29 -18.56 3.35
CA GLU A 24 -5.33 -18.16 2.31
C GLU A 24 -4.09 -17.49 2.93
N VAL A 25 -4.31 -16.53 3.82
CA VAL A 25 -3.20 -15.83 4.48
C VAL A 25 -2.40 -16.78 5.36
N MET A 26 -3.06 -17.70 6.06
CA MET A 26 -2.40 -18.72 6.87
C MET A 26 -1.48 -19.61 6.00
N ARG A 27 -1.95 -20.08 4.85
CA ARG A 27 -1.12 -20.87 3.91
C ARG A 27 0.10 -20.10 3.42
N LEU A 28 -0.05 -18.81 3.14
CA LEU A 28 1.08 -17.95 2.75
C LEU A 28 2.06 -17.75 3.90
N ALA A 29 1.57 -17.60 5.14
CA ALA A 29 2.40 -17.45 6.32
C ALA A 29 3.19 -18.73 6.62
N GLU A 30 2.56 -19.90 6.46
CA GLU A 30 3.22 -21.20 6.56
C GLU A 30 4.31 -21.38 5.49
N ALA A 31 4.02 -21.01 4.24
CA ALA A 31 4.99 -21.07 3.15
C ALA A 31 6.19 -20.15 3.41
N ALA A 32 5.95 -18.93 3.90
CA ALA A 32 7.00 -18.00 4.29
C ALA A 32 7.85 -18.56 5.44
N SER A 33 7.21 -19.10 6.48
CA SER A 33 7.88 -19.72 7.63
C SER A 33 8.76 -20.91 7.20
N ALA A 34 8.23 -21.80 6.37
CA ALA A 34 8.99 -22.94 5.82
C ALA A 34 10.22 -22.51 5.01
N ALA A 35 10.10 -21.39 4.28
CA ALA A 35 11.20 -20.79 3.53
C ALA A 35 12.14 -19.91 4.39
N ARG A 36 11.88 -19.79 5.70
CA ARG A 36 12.57 -18.84 6.61
C ARG A 36 12.55 -17.40 6.08
N ALA A 37 11.42 -17.01 5.51
CA ALA A 37 11.16 -15.71 4.93
C ALA A 37 10.09 -14.96 5.73
N ILE A 38 9.96 -13.66 5.44
CA ILE A 38 8.93 -12.79 6.00
C ILE A 38 7.83 -12.64 4.95
N LEU A 39 6.58 -12.92 5.33
CA LEU A 39 5.43 -12.63 4.49
C LEU A 39 5.20 -11.12 4.47
N VAL A 40 5.29 -10.51 3.29
CA VAL A 40 5.08 -9.08 3.10
C VAL A 40 3.95 -8.81 2.11
N THR A 41 3.22 -7.71 2.29
CA THR A 41 2.24 -7.20 1.32
C THR A 41 2.24 -5.67 1.28
N THR A 42 1.47 -5.09 0.36
CA THR A 42 1.32 -3.63 0.22
C THR A 42 0.32 -3.08 1.26
N GLU A 43 0.36 -1.78 1.56
CA GLU A 43 -0.67 -1.14 2.41
C GLU A 43 -2.09 -1.32 1.83
N LYS A 44 -2.21 -1.26 0.50
CA LYS A 44 -3.50 -1.41 -0.22
C LYS A 44 -4.13 -2.78 0.03
N ASP A 45 -3.34 -3.84 0.00
CA ASP A 45 -3.86 -5.20 0.19
C ASP A 45 -4.02 -5.51 1.69
N PHE A 46 -3.15 -4.98 2.55
CA PHE A 46 -3.24 -5.17 4.00
C PHE A 46 -4.58 -4.70 4.59
N VAL A 47 -5.10 -3.56 4.13
CA VAL A 47 -6.41 -3.06 4.60
C VAL A 47 -7.58 -3.97 4.21
N ARG A 48 -7.41 -4.85 3.21
CA ARG A 48 -8.41 -5.82 2.77
C ARG A 48 -8.31 -7.16 3.49
N LEU A 49 -7.22 -7.41 4.24
CA LEU A 49 -7.05 -8.65 4.98
C LEU A 49 -8.04 -8.73 6.15
N PRO A 50 -8.56 -9.94 6.46
CA PRO A 50 -9.29 -10.20 7.70
C PRO A 50 -8.45 -9.79 8.92
N GLU A 51 -9.09 -9.18 9.92
CA GLU A 51 -8.38 -8.64 11.09
C GLU A 51 -7.53 -9.69 11.82
N LYS A 52 -8.01 -10.92 11.91
CA LYS A 52 -7.29 -12.03 12.55
C LYS A 52 -6.04 -12.48 11.80
N ALA A 53 -6.00 -12.23 10.49
CA ALA A 53 -4.87 -12.62 9.63
C ALA A 53 -3.77 -11.55 9.58
N ARG A 54 -4.11 -10.28 9.86
CA ARG A 54 -3.16 -9.14 9.82
C ARG A 54 -1.89 -9.34 10.65
N PRO A 55 -1.92 -9.93 11.87
CA PRO A 55 -0.69 -10.16 12.66
C PRO A 55 0.34 -11.07 11.98
N MET A 56 -0.07 -11.86 10.98
CA MET A 56 0.81 -12.78 10.25
C MET A 56 1.55 -12.11 9.09
N VAL A 57 1.19 -10.87 8.73
CA VAL A 57 1.64 -10.19 7.53
C VAL A 57 2.36 -8.90 7.86
N THR A 58 3.56 -8.72 7.32
CA THR A 58 4.30 -7.46 7.41
C THR A 58 3.91 -6.55 6.26
N VAL A 59 3.72 -5.26 6.55
CA VAL A 59 3.39 -4.27 5.51
C VAL A 59 4.67 -3.64 4.98
N LEU A 60 4.88 -3.75 3.67
CA LEU A 60 5.90 -2.98 2.96
C LEU A 60 5.33 -1.62 2.58
N ARG A 61 5.75 -0.59 3.31
CA ARG A 61 5.40 0.80 3.01
C ARG A 61 6.26 1.35 1.89
N VAL A 62 5.63 2.09 0.99
CA VAL A 62 6.32 2.84 -0.07
C VAL A 62 5.89 4.29 0.01
N ALA A 63 6.83 5.20 -0.21
CA ALA A 63 6.58 6.62 -0.30
C ALA A 63 6.87 7.09 -1.73
N LEU A 64 6.07 8.04 -2.20
CA LEU A 64 6.36 8.74 -3.44
C LEU A 64 7.42 9.80 -3.15
N ALA A 65 8.49 9.81 -3.93
CA ALA A 65 9.49 10.87 -3.93
C ALA A 65 9.42 11.59 -5.28
N TRP A 66 9.25 12.91 -5.24
CA TRP A 66 9.26 13.74 -6.43
C TRP A 66 10.68 14.23 -6.70
N ASP A 67 11.11 14.21 -7.96
CA ASP A 67 12.40 14.80 -8.35
C ASP A 67 12.41 16.33 -8.15
N ASP A 68 11.26 16.97 -8.38
CA ASP A 68 11.02 18.39 -8.15
C ASP A 68 9.64 18.61 -7.53
N GLU A 69 9.60 18.58 -6.19
CA GLU A 69 8.38 18.84 -5.43
C GLU A 69 7.87 20.28 -5.61
N ALA A 70 8.77 21.25 -5.86
CA ALA A 70 8.40 22.64 -6.06
C ALA A 70 7.65 22.85 -7.40
N ALA A 71 8.01 22.12 -8.44
CA ALA A 71 7.29 22.13 -9.71
C ALA A 71 5.85 21.62 -9.56
N LEU A 72 5.64 20.55 -8.79
CA LEU A 72 4.30 20.04 -8.48
C LEU A 72 3.48 21.06 -7.70
N GLU A 73 4.09 21.66 -6.67
CA GLU A 73 3.45 22.69 -5.85
C GLU A 73 3.03 23.91 -6.69
N ALA A 74 3.90 24.37 -7.61
CA ALA A 74 3.59 25.46 -8.53
C ALA A 74 2.44 25.11 -9.49
N LEU A 75 2.37 23.86 -9.97
CA LEU A 75 1.29 23.37 -10.82
C LEU A 75 -0.06 23.35 -10.09
N LEU A 76 -0.07 22.98 -8.81
CA LEU A 76 -1.29 22.87 -8.00
C LEU A 76 -1.73 24.21 -7.37
N ALA A 77 -0.82 25.18 -7.23
CA ALA A 77 -1.08 26.46 -6.57
C ALA A 77 -2.35 27.20 -7.07
N PRO A 78 -2.66 27.25 -8.39
CA PRO A 78 -3.87 27.92 -8.88
C PRO A 78 -5.18 27.26 -8.41
N LEU A 79 -5.19 25.93 -8.22
CA LEU A 79 -6.38 25.19 -7.76
C LEU A 79 -6.64 25.41 -6.27
N ARG A 80 -5.59 25.69 -5.48
CA ARG A 80 -5.71 25.97 -4.05
C ARG A 80 -6.28 27.36 -3.76
N ALA A 81 -6.10 28.30 -4.69
CA ALA A 81 -6.64 29.65 -4.59
C ALA A 81 -8.14 29.75 -4.97
N GLY A 82 -8.74 28.64 -5.42
CA GLY A 82 -10.13 28.56 -5.85
C GLY A 82 -11.05 27.86 -4.86
N ASP A 83 -11.24 28.38 -3.64
CA ASP A 83 -12.55 28.30 -2.96
C ASP A 83 -12.76 29.37 -1.86
N ARG A 84 -13.41 30.49 -2.26
CA ARG A 84 -14.51 31.21 -1.59
C ARG A 84 -14.58 32.64 -2.13
N GLY A 85 -15.36 32.84 -3.20
CA GLY A 85 -16.03 34.13 -3.40
C GLY A 85 -17.01 34.38 -2.23
N PRO A 86 -17.27 35.63 -1.84
CA PRO A 86 -18.18 35.90 -0.72
C PRO A 86 -19.58 35.39 -1.05
N VAL A 87 -20.19 34.64 -0.13
CA VAL A 87 -21.62 34.34 -0.17
C VAL A 87 -22.33 35.64 0.26
N GLU A 88 -22.85 36.40 -0.70
CA GLU A 88 -23.75 37.51 -0.42
C GLU A 88 -25.06 36.94 0.17
N SER A 89 -25.36 37.35 1.40
CA SER A 89 -26.62 37.09 2.08
C SER A 89 -27.59 38.23 1.81
N GLU A 90 -28.69 37.96 1.11
CA GLU A 90 -29.92 38.77 1.11
C GLU A 90 -30.79 38.47 2.35
#